data_AF-A0A6V8D987-F1
#
_entry.id   AF-A0A6V8D987-F1
#
_cell.length_a   1.000
_cell.length_b   1.000
_cell.length_c   1.000
_cell.angle_alpha   90.00
_cell.angle_beta   90.00
_cell.angle_gamma   90.00
#
_symmetry.space_group_name_H-M   'P 1'
#
loop_
_entity.id
_entity.type
_entity.pdbx_description
1 polymer ?
#
loop_
_entity_poly.entity_id
_entity_poly.type
_entity_poly.pdbx_seq_one_letter_code
_entity_poly.pdbx_strand_id
1 'polypeptide(L)'
;LLKQFGLNATVAADGISVEGNQIPTAPLLPVDTFGDHRLFMTAVLLASKCGGEIIGQDLHTVADEAFLDRLRQAGVGIEAVTLPPLSD
;
A
#
# COMPACT_ATOMS: atom_id res chain seq x y z
N LEU A 1 -3.88 6.62 -2.81
CA LEU A 1 -3.18 5.36 -3.09
C LEU A 1 -2.38 5.37 -4.41
N LEU A 2 -2.95 5.08 -5.59
CA LEU A 2 -2.19 4.89 -6.85
C LEU A 2 -1.18 6.02 -7.15
N LYS A 3 -1.64 7.28 -7.05
CA LYS A 3 -0.78 8.45 -7.30
C LYS A 3 0.41 8.57 -6.36
N GLN A 4 0.28 8.11 -5.11
CA GLN A 4 1.40 8.10 -4.14
C GLN A 4 2.51 7.14 -4.56
N PHE A 5 2.17 6.08 -5.31
CA PHE A 5 3.11 5.15 -5.92
C PHE A 5 3.52 5.57 -7.34
N GLY A 6 3.30 6.84 -7.72
CA GLY A 6 3.65 7.36 -9.05
C GLY A 6 2.75 6.89 -10.19
N LEU A 7 1.69 6.15 -9.91
CA LEU A 7 0.77 5.62 -10.93
C LEU A 7 -0.30 6.66 -11.26
N ASN A 8 -0.42 7.00 -12.54
CA ASN A 8 -1.46 7.88 -13.05
C ASN A 8 -2.76 7.10 -13.23
N ALA A 9 -3.83 7.68 -12.71
CA ALA A 9 -5.18 7.17 -12.81
C ALA A 9 -6.14 8.35 -12.94
N THR A 10 -7.20 8.17 -13.72
CA THR A 10 -8.26 9.16 -13.91
C THR A 10 -9.53 8.62 -13.28
N VAL A 11 -10.12 9.40 -12.36
CA VAL A 11 -11.42 9.09 -11.76
C VAL A 11 -12.51 9.58 -12.70
N ALA A 12 -13.46 8.70 -13.00
CA ALA A 12 -14.68 9.00 -13.76
C ALA A 12 -15.91 8.80 -12.86
N ALA A 13 -17.11 9.09 -13.37
CA ALA A 13 -18.34 8.98 -12.60
C ALA A 13 -18.70 7.53 -12.21
N ASP A 14 -18.28 6.55 -13.01
CA ASP A 14 -18.63 5.13 -12.91
C ASP A 14 -17.42 4.24 -12.58
N GLY A 15 -16.24 4.82 -12.34
CA GLY A 15 -15.06 4.03 -12.04
C GLY A 15 -13.74 4.79 -12.14
N ILE A 16 -12.67 4.01 -12.34
CA ILE A 16 -11.29 4.51 -12.43
C ILE A 16 -10.65 3.93 -13.67
N SER A 17 -10.01 4.78 -14.48
CA SER A 17 -9.16 4.38 -15.60
C SER A 17 -7.69 4.45 -15.18
N VAL A 18 -6.95 3.37 -15.40
CA VAL A 18 -5.52 3.27 -15.08
C VAL A 18 -4.79 2.76 -16.32
N GLU A 19 -3.79 3.50 -16.79
CA GLU A 19 -2.99 3.08 -17.93
C GLU A 19 -2.05 1.92 -17.54
N GLY A 20 -1.95 0.90 -18.39
CA GLY A 20 -1.02 -0.21 -18.20
C GLY A 20 0.45 0.18 -18.38
N ASN A 21 1.36 -0.75 -18.09
CA ASN A 21 2.83 -0.58 -18.27
C ASN A 21 3.50 0.57 -17.50
N GLN A 22 2.78 1.23 -16.58
CA GLN A 22 3.37 2.17 -15.65
C GLN A 22 4.26 1.43 -14.64
N ILE A 23 5.33 2.09 -14.19
CA ILE A 23 6.25 1.53 -13.18
C ILE A 23 6.00 2.26 -11.86
N PRO A 24 5.63 1.55 -10.78
CA PRO A 24 5.43 2.18 -9.48
C PRO A 24 6.75 2.66 -8.90
N THR A 25 6.71 3.78 -8.19
CA THR A 25 7.84 4.38 -7.47
C THR A 25 7.58 4.43 -5.98
N ALA A 26 8.64 4.38 -5.17
CA ALA A 26 8.53 4.52 -3.73
C ALA A 26 7.79 5.82 -3.37
N PRO A 27 6.78 5.78 -2.48
CA PRO A 27 6.15 6.98 -1.97
C PRO A 27 7.13 7.79 -1.11
N LEU A 28 7.03 9.12 -1.15
CA LEU A 28 7.88 10.02 -0.35
C LEU A 28 7.47 10.11 1.12
N LEU A 29 6.22 9.79 1.42
CA LEU A 29 5.61 9.88 2.74
C LEU A 29 4.88 8.56 3.04
N PRO A 30 4.64 8.23 4.32
CA PRO A 30 3.80 7.11 4.70
C PRO A 30 2.44 7.14 3.99
N VAL A 31 2.01 5.97 3.51
CA VAL A 31 0.75 5.82 2.81
C VAL A 31 -0.36 5.54 3.81
N ASP A 32 -1.26 6.49 3.98
CA ASP A 32 -2.49 6.29 4.73
C ASP A 32 -3.47 5.39 3.95
N THR A 33 -4.04 4.41 4.66
CA THR A 33 -4.99 3.42 4.14
C THR A 33 -6.40 3.64 4.69
N PHE A 34 -6.58 4.66 5.53
CA PHE A 34 -7.87 5.11 6.08
C PHE A 34 -8.66 4.00 6.78
N GLY A 35 -7.96 3.02 7.37
CA GLY A 35 -8.59 1.90 8.07
C GLY A 35 -9.23 0.84 7.16
N ASP A 36 -9.07 0.91 5.82
CA ASP A 36 -9.61 -0.10 4.90
C ASP A 36 -8.56 -1.19 4.61
N HIS A 37 -8.90 -2.45 4.94
CA HIS A 37 -8.03 -3.61 4.74
C HIS A 37 -7.67 -3.88 3.28
N ARG A 38 -8.57 -3.59 2.33
CA ARG A 38 -8.31 -3.75 0.89
C ARG A 38 -7.31 -2.71 0.42
N LEU A 39 -7.44 -1.46 0.87
CA LEU A 39 -6.45 -0.42 0.58
C LEU A 39 -5.10 -0.75 1.19
N PHE A 40 -5.07 -1.24 2.43
CA PHE A 40 -3.85 -1.70 3.10
C PHE A 40 -3.15 -2.81 2.33
N MET A 41 -3.84 -3.92 2.04
CA MET A 41 -3.26 -5.05 1.31
C MET A 41 -2.77 -4.63 -0.08
N THR A 42 -3.52 -3.76 -0.77
CA THR A 42 -3.10 -3.20 -2.06
C THR A 42 -1.82 -2.36 -1.94
N ALA A 43 -1.73 -1.51 -0.92
CA ALA A 43 -0.58 -0.66 -0.68
C ALA A 43 0.68 -1.49 -0.34
N VAL A 44 0.52 -2.57 0.44
CA VAL A 44 1.61 -3.51 0.74
C VAL A 44 2.13 -4.19 -0.53
N LEU A 45 1.26 -4.62 -1.45
CA LEU A 45 1.68 -5.23 -2.71
C LEU A 45 2.38 -4.23 -3.66
N LEU A 46 1.98 -2.96 -3.65
CA LEU A 46 2.71 -1.92 -4.38
C LEU A 46 4.08 -1.66 -3.74
N ALA A 47 4.12 -1.55 -2.41
CA ALA A 47 5.37 -1.36 -1.67
C ALA A 47 6.32 -2.56 -1.78
N SER A 48 5.83 -3.79 -1.96
CA SER A 48 6.72 -4.94 -2.19
C SER A 48 7.52 -4.83 -3.49
N LYS A 49 7.11 -3.95 -4.43
CA LYS A 49 7.83 -3.70 -5.68
C LYS A 49 8.85 -2.57 -5.59
N CYS A 50 8.53 -1.49 -4.85
CA CYS A 50 9.32 -0.26 -4.86
C CYS A 50 9.71 0.27 -3.47
N GLY A 51 9.34 -0.42 -2.39
CA GLY A 51 9.42 0.07 -1.02
C GLY A 51 8.29 1.05 -0.66
N GLY A 52 8.24 1.43 0.61
CA GLY A 52 7.28 2.39 1.17
C GLY A 52 6.81 2.01 2.57
N GLU A 53 6.45 3.02 3.36
CA GLU A 53 5.86 2.85 4.69
C GLU A 53 4.34 2.91 4.58
N ILE A 54 3.63 1.95 5.18
CA ILE A 54 2.17 1.82 5.07
C ILE A 54 1.56 1.88 6.47
N ILE A 55 0.55 2.73 6.64
CA ILE A 55 -0.20 2.86 7.90
C ILE A 55 -1.27 1.76 7.98
N GLY A 56 -1.41 1.16 9.16
CA GLY A 56 -2.46 0.17 9.45
C GLY A 56 -1.98 -1.28 9.50
N GLN A 57 -0.83 -1.54 10.13
CA GLN A 57 -0.12 -2.82 10.18
C GLN A 57 -0.99 -4.07 10.42
N ASP A 58 -2.10 -3.93 11.15
CA ASP A 58 -2.98 -5.04 11.51
C ASP A 58 -4.24 -5.15 10.63
N LEU A 59 -4.50 -4.22 9.71
CA LEU A 59 -5.76 -4.19 8.94
C LEU A 59 -6.00 -5.45 8.09
N HIS A 60 -4.93 -6.09 7.60
CA HIS A 60 -5.05 -7.35 6.87
C HIS A 60 -5.75 -8.47 7.64
N THR A 61 -5.70 -8.51 8.99
CA THR A 61 -6.28 -9.60 9.78
C THR A 61 -7.81 -9.66 9.68
N VAL A 62 -8.45 -8.56 9.26
CA VAL A 62 -9.90 -8.51 8.99
C VAL A 62 -10.31 -9.48 7.88
N ALA A 63 -9.43 -9.70 6.90
CA ALA A 63 -9.71 -10.55 5.74
C ALA A 63 -8.80 -11.78 5.65
N ASP A 64 -7.54 -11.66 6.05
CA ASP A 64 -6.52 -12.68 5.88
C ASP A 64 -5.35 -12.49 6.86
N GLU A 65 -5.41 -13.21 7.97
CA GLU A 65 -4.39 -13.18 9.04
C GLU A 65 -2.98 -13.57 8.56
N ALA A 66 -2.88 -14.46 7.56
CA ALA A 66 -1.60 -14.99 7.09
C ALA A 66 -1.00 -14.18 5.92
N PHE A 67 -1.62 -13.06 5.53
CA PHE A 67 -1.23 -12.30 4.34
C PHE A 67 0.23 -11.80 4.38
N LEU A 68 0.66 -11.15 5.47
CA LEU A 68 2.04 -10.66 5.57
C LEU A 68 3.05 -11.80 5.68
N ASP A 69 2.69 -12.90 6.35
CA ASP A 69 3.58 -14.05 6.49
C ASP A 69 3.84 -14.73 5.14
N ARG A 70 2.83 -14.86 4.28
CA ARG A 70 3.03 -15.38 2.93
C ARG A 70 3.95 -14.48 2.10
N LEU A 71 3.85 -13.16 2.25
CA LEU A 71 4.76 -12.23 1.55
C LEU A 71 6.20 -12.35 2.08
N ARG A 72 6.39 -12.46 3.40
CA ARG A 72 7.70 -12.71 4.00
C ARG A 72 8.31 -14.04 3.52
N GLN A 73 7.51 -15.10 3.48
CA GLN A 73 7.93 -16.40 2.95
C GLN A 73 8.31 -16.35 1.47
N ALA A 74 7.67 -15.46 0.70
CA ALA A 74 8.03 -15.19 -0.69
C ALA A 74 9.28 -14.29 -0.85
N GLY A 75 9.90 -13.85 0.25
CA GLY A 75 11.13 -13.04 0.23
C GLY A 75 10.90 -11.53 0.26
N VAL A 76 9.68 -11.06 0.53
CA VAL A 76 9.41 -9.62 0.71
C VAL A 76 9.88 -9.20 2.10
N GLY A 77 10.77 -8.20 2.18
CA GLY A 77 11.18 -7.59 3.45
C GLY A 77 10.06 -6.72 4.02
N ILE A 78 9.46 -7.16 5.12
CA ILE A 78 8.36 -6.45 5.80
C ILE A 78 8.70 -6.32 7.29
N GLU A 79 8.86 -5.08 7.74
CA GLU A 79 9.19 -4.71 9.11
C GLU A 79 8.12 -3.79 9.67
N ALA A 80 7.78 -3.96 10.95
CA ALA A 80 6.90 -3.04 11.65
C ALA A 80 7.72 -1.83 12.10
N VAL A 81 7.27 -0.63 11.75
CA VAL A 81 7.91 0.63 12.15
C VAL A 81 6.91 1.51 12.90
N THR A 82 7.38 2.17 13.95
CA THR A 82 6.57 3.19 14.65
C THR A 82 6.82 4.52 13.97
N LEU A 83 5.78 5.06 13.31
CA LEU A 83 5.86 6.37 12.70
C LEU A 83 5.72 7.47 13.78
N PRO A 84 6.44 8.59 13.66
CA PRO A 84 6.16 9.76 14.48
C PRO A 84 4.71 10.24 14.24
N PRO A 85 4.10 10.94 15.21
CA PRO A 85 2.79 11.53 15.01
C PRO A 85 2.80 12.41 13.75
N LEU A 86 1.78 12.27 12.89
CA LEU A 86 1.57 13.19 11.78
C LEU A 86 1.40 14.59 12.39
N SER A 87 2.31 15.51 12.08
CA SER A 87 2.14 16.93 12.43
C SER A 87 1.01 17.51 11.57
N ASP A 88 0.01 18.10 12.22
CA ASP A 88 -1.12 18.80 11.59
C ASP A 88 -0.69 19.89 10.59
#